data_AF-A0A2D5BKM9-F1
#
_entry.id   AF-A0A2D5BKM9-F1
#
_cell.length_a   1.000
_cell.length_b   1.000
_cell.length_c   1.000
_cell.angle_alpha   90.00
_cell.angle_beta   90.00
_cell.angle_gamma   90.00
#
_symmetry.space_group_name_H-M   'P 1'
#
loop_
_entity.id
_entity.type
_entity.pdbx_description
1 polymer ?
#
loop_
_entity_poly.entity_id
_entity_poly.type
_entity_poly.pdbx_seq_one_letter_code
_entity_poly.pdbx_strand_id
1 'polypeptide(L)'
;MQKLIALLPVLLLCPAVALAQQSTTIGAAKDNTLYENALGTLSNGAGSGIFAGVNNGNFSPQIIRRGLIAFDVAAAIPAGSTITGVQLHMVLVASNVGSRPVTLNPVLADWGEGSSVAGVGGGGGGPSQPGDATWVHTFSPGSSWSNLGGDFNPTSSATQSVGSSTGANVVWGSTPQLVTDVQSWLDTPSTNFGWILRAPESAGTSAKKFASREGFYPPALTIDYLLPVGASLSIAATATIGNPLTVSLQSPAANAPCFVFAHTQTANLLLGTIGTTTYYSHLALGPSVLSLADPTNTYGPSLTTPVTDANGDWSITVAVPNNPAFQGVTYYSEGFVQDPSLLPTGLFWQTNLLTVTIQ
;
A
#
# COMPACT_ATOMS: atom_id res chain seq x y z
N MET A 1 -33.93 -26.40 49.14
CA MET A 1 -33.32 -25.11 48.77
C MET A 1 -32.18 -25.39 47.78
N GLN A 2 -32.46 -25.22 46.49
CA GLN A 2 -31.51 -25.39 45.39
C GLN A 2 -30.42 -24.32 45.47
N LYS A 3 -29.15 -24.73 45.49
CA LYS A 3 -28.01 -23.82 45.27
C LYS A 3 -27.80 -23.70 43.76
N LEU A 4 -28.18 -22.56 43.21
CA LEU A 4 -27.89 -22.14 41.84
C LEU A 4 -26.38 -21.89 41.73
N ILE A 5 -25.66 -22.74 40.99
CA ILE A 5 -24.28 -22.47 40.57
C ILE A 5 -24.39 -21.67 39.27
N ALA A 6 -24.09 -20.37 39.35
CA ALA A 6 -24.04 -19.51 38.18
C ALA A 6 -22.79 -19.84 37.34
N LEU A 7 -23.01 -20.34 36.12
CA LEU A 7 -21.97 -20.43 35.09
C LEU A 7 -21.61 -19.01 34.64
N LEU A 8 -20.37 -18.58 34.88
CA LEU A 8 -19.81 -17.38 34.26
C LEU A 8 -19.49 -17.71 32.79
N PRO A 9 -19.91 -16.90 31.80
CA PRO A 9 -19.44 -17.07 30.44
C PRO A 9 -17.97 -16.65 30.37
N VAL A 10 -17.09 -17.60 30.04
CA VAL A 10 -15.71 -17.31 29.64
C VAL A 10 -15.79 -16.55 28.31
N LEU A 11 -15.55 -15.24 28.36
CA LEU A 11 -15.41 -14.41 27.19
C LEU A 11 -14.13 -14.88 26.47
N LEU A 12 -14.28 -15.57 25.31
CA LEU A 12 -13.17 -15.81 24.40
C LEU A 12 -12.65 -14.44 23.93
N LEU A 13 -11.56 -13.96 24.55
CA LEU A 13 -10.74 -12.93 23.92
C LEU A 13 -10.03 -13.61 22.75
N CYS A 14 -10.55 -13.41 21.54
CA CYS A 14 -9.79 -13.61 20.32
C CYS A 14 -8.55 -12.69 20.43
N PRO A 15 -7.31 -13.21 20.42
CA PRO A 15 -6.14 -12.35 20.40
C PRO A 15 -6.19 -11.57 19.08
N ALA A 16 -6.41 -10.26 19.17
CA ALA A 16 -6.24 -9.38 18.04
C ALA A 16 -4.80 -9.54 17.56
N VAL A 17 -4.62 -10.19 16.41
CA VAL A 17 -3.34 -10.26 15.73
C VAL A 17 -2.98 -8.82 15.40
N ALA A 18 -2.04 -8.25 16.15
CA ALA A 18 -1.49 -6.94 15.84
C ALA A 18 -0.68 -7.09 14.54
N LEU A 19 -1.33 -6.85 13.40
CA LEU A 19 -0.65 -6.75 12.12
C LEU A 19 0.27 -5.53 12.19
N ALA A 20 1.57 -5.73 12.01
CA ALA A 20 2.53 -4.64 11.97
C ALA A 20 2.26 -3.80 10.72
N GLN A 21 1.85 -2.54 10.92
CA GLN A 21 1.70 -1.57 9.84
C GLN A 21 3.05 -1.30 9.19
N GLN A 22 3.09 -1.42 7.86
CA GLN A 22 4.22 -1.05 7.02
C GLN A 22 3.96 0.33 6.39
N SER A 23 5.02 1.04 6.04
CA SER A 23 4.96 2.31 5.33
C SER A 23 6.00 2.33 4.22
N THR A 24 5.61 2.78 3.03
CA THR A 24 6.51 2.97 1.89
C THR A 24 6.24 4.32 1.21
N THR A 25 7.27 4.89 0.59
CA THR A 25 7.14 6.12 -0.20
C THR A 25 7.61 5.86 -1.62
N ILE A 26 6.75 6.18 -2.58
CA ILE A 26 7.02 6.02 -4.01
C ILE A 26 6.99 7.36 -4.75
N GLY A 27 7.82 7.50 -5.78
CA GLY A 27 7.83 8.65 -6.68
C GLY A 27 6.76 8.52 -7.78
N ALA A 28 6.42 9.65 -8.42
CA ALA A 28 5.52 9.65 -9.57
C ALA A 28 6.12 8.84 -10.74
N ALA A 29 5.30 7.96 -11.33
CA ALA A 29 5.66 7.15 -12.48
C ALA A 29 5.53 7.93 -13.80
N LYS A 30 4.53 8.82 -13.88
CA LYS A 30 4.32 9.79 -14.96
C LYS A 30 3.55 11.00 -14.42
N ASP A 31 3.81 12.18 -14.97
CA ASP A 31 3.05 13.39 -14.72
C ASP A 31 2.95 14.28 -15.97
N ASN A 32 1.95 15.16 -16.01
CA ASN A 32 1.78 16.09 -17.13
C ASN A 32 0.90 17.27 -16.73
N THR A 33 0.85 18.31 -17.57
CA THR A 33 -0.15 19.38 -17.46
C THR A 33 -1.02 19.44 -18.72
N LEU A 34 -2.33 19.35 -18.52
CA LEU A 34 -3.32 19.66 -19.55
C LEU A 34 -3.52 21.18 -19.60
N TYR A 35 -3.24 21.79 -20.76
CA TYR A 35 -3.47 23.20 -21.02
C TYR A 35 -4.69 23.37 -21.91
N GLU A 36 -5.69 24.11 -21.44
CA GLU A 36 -6.89 24.36 -22.23
C GLU A 36 -6.56 25.01 -23.57
N ASN A 37 -6.78 24.22 -24.62
CA ASN A 37 -6.50 24.56 -25.98
C ASN A 37 -7.39 23.69 -26.87
N ALA A 38 -8.27 24.32 -27.65
CA ALA A 38 -9.24 23.61 -28.47
C ALA A 38 -8.61 22.72 -29.56
N LEU A 39 -7.34 22.97 -29.91
CA LEU A 39 -6.59 22.16 -30.88
C LEU A 39 -5.74 21.07 -30.20
N GLY A 40 -5.67 21.05 -28.86
CA GLY A 40 -4.88 20.10 -28.10
C GLY A 40 -3.39 20.15 -28.42
N THR A 41 -2.83 21.32 -28.73
CA THR A 41 -1.43 21.49 -29.18
C THR A 41 -0.45 21.77 -28.04
N LEU A 42 -0.93 21.81 -26.80
CA LEU A 42 -0.14 22.20 -25.63
C LEU A 42 -0.10 21.10 -24.57
N SER A 43 1.11 20.83 -24.06
CA SER A 43 1.41 19.86 -23.01
C SER A 43 2.65 20.30 -22.20
N ASN A 44 3.01 19.57 -21.15
CA ASN A 44 4.25 19.75 -20.40
C ASN A 44 4.69 18.45 -19.70
N GLY A 45 4.86 17.37 -20.45
CA GLY A 45 5.17 16.03 -19.91
C GLY A 45 6.63 15.81 -19.50
N ALA A 46 7.56 16.67 -19.93
CA ALA A 46 8.98 16.62 -19.55
C ALA A 46 9.48 17.95 -18.92
N GLY A 47 8.57 18.86 -18.60
CA GLY A 47 8.93 20.13 -17.98
C GLY A 47 8.83 20.07 -16.47
N SER A 48 9.60 20.91 -15.79
CA SER A 48 9.84 20.87 -14.33
C SER A 48 8.65 21.23 -13.41
N GLY A 49 7.42 21.28 -13.91
CA GLY A 49 6.29 21.61 -13.06
C GLY A 49 4.91 21.22 -13.59
N ILE A 50 4.03 20.96 -12.64
CA ILE A 50 2.64 20.56 -12.83
C ILE A 50 1.74 21.75 -12.45
N PHE A 51 0.78 22.11 -13.31
CA PHE A 51 -0.10 23.25 -13.06
C PHE A 51 -1.55 22.84 -12.83
N ALA A 52 -2.20 23.50 -11.86
CA ALA A 52 -3.63 23.38 -11.64
C ALA A 52 -4.27 24.77 -11.47
N GLY A 53 -5.40 25.01 -12.13
CA GLY A 53 -6.18 26.24 -12.04
C GLY A 53 -6.00 27.22 -13.21
N VAL A 54 -6.47 28.44 -13.00
CA VAL A 54 -6.53 29.51 -14.00
C VAL A 54 -5.33 30.44 -13.81
N ASN A 55 -4.45 30.51 -14.82
CA ASN A 55 -3.20 31.29 -14.77
C ASN A 55 -3.46 32.81 -14.74
N ASN A 56 -4.40 33.28 -15.56
CA ASN A 56 -4.81 34.67 -15.57
C ASN A 56 -6.34 34.77 -15.69
N GLY A 57 -7.00 35.08 -14.56
CA GLY A 57 -8.45 35.16 -14.48
C GLY A 57 -9.10 36.33 -15.22
N ASN A 58 -8.30 37.24 -15.78
CA ASN A 58 -8.78 38.46 -16.46
C ASN A 58 -8.99 38.26 -17.98
N PHE A 59 -8.73 37.07 -18.51
CA PHE A 59 -9.02 36.72 -19.90
C PHE A 59 -10.34 35.94 -20.01
N SER A 60 -11.06 36.14 -21.11
CA SER A 60 -12.27 35.38 -21.48
C SER A 60 -12.08 34.76 -22.88
N PRO A 61 -12.17 33.43 -23.02
CA PRO A 61 -12.34 32.45 -21.94
C PRO A 61 -11.12 32.42 -21.02
N GLN A 62 -11.35 32.07 -19.76
CA GLN A 62 -10.25 31.74 -18.84
C GLN A 62 -9.56 30.50 -19.38
N ILE A 63 -8.23 30.50 -19.40
CA ILE A 63 -7.48 29.34 -19.85
C ILE A 63 -7.25 28.45 -18.61
N ILE A 64 -7.72 27.22 -18.64
CA ILE A 64 -7.63 26.28 -17.52
C ILE A 64 -6.36 25.42 -17.63
N ARG A 65 -5.79 25.05 -16.48
CA ARG A 65 -4.72 24.05 -16.37
C ARG A 65 -5.15 22.97 -15.39
N ARG A 66 -4.86 21.73 -15.72
CA ARG A 66 -5.08 20.57 -14.85
C ARG A 66 -3.82 19.72 -14.84
N GLY A 67 -3.37 19.34 -13.65
CA GLY A 67 -2.20 18.48 -13.51
C GLY A 67 -2.62 17.02 -13.59
N LEU A 68 -1.85 16.16 -14.22
CA LEU A 68 -2.01 14.70 -14.16
C LEU A 68 -0.82 14.13 -13.42
N ILE A 69 -1.06 13.12 -12.59
CA ILE A 69 0.01 12.42 -11.87
C ILE A 69 -0.42 10.97 -11.60
N ALA A 70 0.47 10.01 -11.85
CA ALA A 70 0.24 8.60 -11.55
C ALA A 70 1.45 7.99 -10.84
N PHE A 71 1.19 6.92 -10.07
CA PHE A 71 2.19 6.21 -9.27
C PHE A 71 2.07 4.71 -9.52
N ASP A 72 3.18 3.99 -9.61
CA ASP A 72 3.16 2.53 -9.77
C ASP A 72 3.06 1.84 -8.40
N VAL A 73 1.82 1.69 -7.90
CA VAL A 73 1.53 1.12 -6.58
C VAL A 73 1.90 -0.36 -6.51
N ALA A 74 1.54 -1.13 -7.55
CA ALA A 74 1.70 -2.57 -7.57
C ALA A 74 3.16 -3.02 -7.70
N ALA A 75 4.04 -2.18 -8.25
CA ALA A 75 5.48 -2.43 -8.24
C ALA A 75 6.12 -2.29 -6.85
N ALA A 76 5.47 -1.59 -5.91
CA ALA A 76 6.05 -1.23 -4.61
C ALA A 76 5.37 -1.87 -3.40
N ILE A 77 4.12 -2.31 -3.54
CA ILE A 77 3.33 -2.90 -2.46
C ILE A 77 2.96 -4.34 -2.83
N PRO A 78 3.17 -5.33 -1.93
CA PRO A 78 2.77 -6.71 -2.18
C PRO A 78 1.27 -6.85 -2.48
N ALA A 79 0.92 -7.65 -3.48
CA ALA A 79 -0.46 -7.94 -3.83
C ALA A 79 -1.24 -8.53 -2.64
N GLY A 80 -2.49 -8.11 -2.47
CA GLY A 80 -3.36 -8.50 -1.35
C GLY A 80 -3.17 -7.66 -0.08
N SER A 81 -2.25 -6.70 -0.07
CA SER A 81 -2.06 -5.81 1.09
C SER A 81 -3.32 -4.98 1.30
N THR A 82 -3.61 -4.67 2.56
CA THR A 82 -4.70 -3.75 2.91
C THR A 82 -4.13 -2.36 3.11
N ILE A 83 -4.48 -1.42 2.24
CA ILE A 83 -4.10 -0.02 2.39
C ILE A 83 -4.84 0.60 3.59
N THR A 84 -4.10 1.28 4.45
CA THR A 84 -4.61 1.90 5.69
C THR A 84 -4.40 3.40 5.75
N GLY A 85 -3.44 3.93 4.98
CA GLY A 85 -3.11 5.35 4.93
C GLY A 85 -2.47 5.71 3.60
N VAL A 86 -2.75 6.92 3.12
CA VAL A 86 -2.21 7.45 1.87
C VAL A 86 -1.99 8.95 2.04
N GLN A 87 -0.80 9.46 1.71
CA GLN A 87 -0.50 10.90 1.73
C GLN A 87 0.27 11.28 0.47
N LEU A 88 -0.23 12.26 -0.27
CA LEU A 88 0.48 12.85 -1.41
C LEU A 88 1.22 14.10 -0.95
N HIS A 89 2.53 14.14 -1.23
CA HIS A 89 3.41 15.27 -0.98
C HIS A 89 3.83 15.91 -2.30
N MET A 90 3.63 17.22 -2.41
CA MET A 90 4.11 18.00 -3.56
C MET A 90 4.63 19.35 -3.11
N VAL A 91 5.75 19.79 -3.69
CA VAL A 91 6.32 21.11 -3.39
C VAL A 91 5.70 22.17 -4.29
N LEU A 92 5.14 23.22 -3.69
CA LEU A 92 4.65 24.40 -4.41
C LEU A 92 5.86 25.22 -4.88
N VAL A 93 6.06 25.33 -6.19
CA VAL A 93 7.20 26.06 -6.77
C VAL A 93 6.84 27.48 -7.23
N ALA A 94 5.56 27.74 -7.54
CA ALA A 94 5.08 29.08 -7.82
C ALA A 94 3.57 29.23 -7.59
N SER A 95 3.16 30.43 -7.20
CA SER A 95 1.75 30.83 -7.09
C SER A 95 1.64 32.34 -7.28
N ASN A 96 0.62 32.80 -8.00
CA ASN A 96 0.31 34.22 -8.19
C ASN A 96 -0.96 34.66 -7.45
N VAL A 97 -1.51 33.79 -6.61
CA VAL A 97 -2.70 34.03 -5.80
C VAL A 97 -2.54 33.45 -4.40
N GLY A 98 -3.29 33.98 -3.43
CA GLY A 98 -3.40 33.45 -2.08
C GLY A 98 -4.06 32.07 -2.02
N SER A 99 -4.61 31.72 -0.86
CA SER A 99 -5.10 30.37 -0.62
C SER A 99 -6.21 29.94 -1.60
N ARG A 100 -6.05 28.74 -2.17
CA ARG A 100 -7.05 28.10 -3.04
C ARG A 100 -7.15 26.61 -2.71
N PRO A 101 -8.37 26.02 -2.72
CA PRO A 101 -8.51 24.58 -2.59
C PRO A 101 -7.98 23.90 -3.86
N VAL A 102 -7.13 22.90 -3.71
CA VAL A 102 -6.67 22.05 -4.80
C VAL A 102 -7.15 20.63 -4.53
N THR A 103 -7.89 20.06 -5.47
CA THR A 103 -8.50 18.73 -5.36
C THR A 103 -7.70 17.70 -6.14
N LEU A 104 -7.74 16.46 -5.65
CA LEU A 104 -7.34 15.25 -6.36
C LEU A 104 -8.60 14.53 -6.80
N ASN A 105 -8.73 14.22 -8.08
CA ASN A 105 -9.86 13.50 -8.64
C ASN A 105 -9.34 12.28 -9.42
N PRO A 106 -9.89 11.06 -9.22
CA PRO A 106 -9.44 9.86 -9.94
C PRO A 106 -9.62 10.02 -11.45
N VAL A 107 -8.57 9.73 -12.23
CA VAL A 107 -8.63 9.71 -13.69
C VAL A 107 -9.28 8.40 -14.16
N LEU A 108 -10.12 8.46 -15.18
CA LEU A 108 -10.95 7.33 -15.63
C LEU A 108 -10.48 6.71 -16.96
N ALA A 109 -9.49 7.31 -17.60
CA ALA A 109 -8.89 6.80 -18.84
C ALA A 109 -7.36 6.91 -18.77
N ASP A 110 -6.67 5.95 -19.38
CA ASP A 110 -5.22 6.03 -19.50
C ASP A 110 -4.79 7.22 -20.37
N TRP A 111 -3.58 7.68 -20.15
CA TRP A 111 -3.01 8.88 -20.76
C TRP A 111 -1.50 8.79 -20.85
N GLY A 112 -0.90 9.50 -21.80
CA GLY A 112 0.54 9.44 -22.02
C GLY A 112 1.29 10.67 -21.56
N GLU A 113 2.58 10.47 -21.31
CA GLU A 113 3.55 11.51 -20.99
C GLU A 113 4.59 11.52 -22.12
N GLY A 114 4.63 12.63 -22.87
CA GLY A 114 5.59 12.84 -23.95
C GLY A 114 6.73 13.76 -23.52
N SER A 115 7.60 14.10 -24.47
CA SER A 115 8.77 14.94 -24.23
C SER A 115 8.52 16.44 -24.32
N SER A 116 7.27 16.89 -24.24
CA SER A 116 6.94 18.32 -24.29
C SER A 116 7.50 19.08 -23.10
N VAL A 117 8.12 20.23 -23.38
CA VAL A 117 8.66 21.14 -22.38
C VAL A 117 8.07 22.52 -22.58
N ALA A 118 7.39 23.03 -21.56
CA ALA A 118 6.86 24.38 -21.56
C ALA A 118 7.99 25.41 -21.49
N GLY A 119 7.76 26.56 -22.12
CA GLY A 119 8.70 27.68 -22.10
C GLY A 119 8.89 28.28 -20.70
N VAL A 120 9.66 29.38 -20.63
CA VAL A 120 9.99 30.07 -19.36
C VAL A 120 8.74 30.31 -18.51
N GLY A 121 8.80 29.93 -17.24
CA GLY A 121 7.70 30.02 -16.28
C GLY A 121 6.70 28.86 -16.37
N GLY A 122 6.49 28.26 -17.55
CA GLY A 122 5.73 27.02 -17.78
C GLY A 122 4.21 27.17 -17.89
N GLY A 123 3.63 28.27 -17.40
CA GLY A 123 2.17 28.45 -17.34
C GLY A 123 1.46 28.58 -18.72
N GLY A 124 2.23 28.77 -19.79
CA GLY A 124 1.74 28.81 -21.17
C GLY A 124 1.73 27.47 -21.90
N GLY A 125 2.36 26.43 -21.34
CA GLY A 125 2.57 25.15 -22.01
C GLY A 125 3.67 25.17 -23.06
N GLY A 126 4.03 24.00 -23.55
CA GLY A 126 4.92 23.80 -24.69
C GLY A 126 4.22 23.03 -25.81
N PRO A 127 4.78 23.00 -27.04
CA PRO A 127 4.22 22.19 -28.12
C PRO A 127 4.14 20.72 -27.72
N SER A 128 2.93 20.14 -27.77
CA SER A 128 2.73 18.71 -27.50
C SER A 128 3.54 17.85 -28.46
N GLN A 129 4.12 16.77 -27.95
CA GLN A 129 4.85 15.75 -28.68
C GLN A 129 4.00 14.48 -28.83
N PRO A 130 4.37 13.55 -29.73
CA PRO A 130 3.69 12.26 -29.82
C PRO A 130 3.65 11.55 -28.46
N GLY A 131 2.47 11.07 -28.08
CA GLY A 131 2.23 10.41 -26.80
C GLY A 131 1.81 11.34 -25.66
N ASP A 132 1.93 12.66 -25.78
CA ASP A 132 1.50 13.59 -24.72
C ASP A 132 -0.02 13.58 -24.50
N ALA A 133 -0.45 13.59 -23.24
CA ALA A 133 -1.81 14.00 -22.92
C ALA A 133 -1.95 15.51 -23.12
N THR A 134 -3.09 15.95 -23.66
CA THR A 134 -3.41 17.36 -23.87
C THR A 134 -4.85 17.60 -23.46
N TRP A 135 -5.35 18.83 -23.62
CA TRP A 135 -6.76 19.11 -23.35
C TRP A 135 -7.73 18.26 -24.19
N VAL A 136 -7.30 17.82 -25.38
CA VAL A 136 -8.10 17.03 -26.32
C VAL A 136 -7.70 15.55 -26.29
N HIS A 137 -6.40 15.27 -26.17
CA HIS A 137 -5.86 13.92 -26.37
C HIS A 137 -5.49 13.24 -25.05
N THR A 138 -5.82 11.96 -24.90
CA THR A 138 -5.15 11.08 -23.92
C THR A 138 -3.74 10.76 -24.37
N PHE A 139 -3.55 10.56 -25.69
CA PHE A 139 -2.26 10.31 -26.33
C PHE A 139 -2.19 11.06 -27.66
N SER A 140 -1.59 12.25 -27.68
CA SER A 140 -1.52 13.12 -28.86
C SER A 140 -0.69 12.50 -29.99
N PRO A 141 -1.08 12.68 -31.27
CA PRO A 141 -2.33 13.26 -31.77
C PRO A 141 -3.44 12.21 -31.99
N GLY A 142 -3.31 11.02 -31.39
CA GLY A 142 -4.15 9.85 -31.66
C GLY A 142 -5.41 9.81 -30.79
N SER A 143 -5.32 9.17 -29.63
CA SER A 143 -6.47 8.91 -28.76
C SER A 143 -6.93 10.16 -28.01
N SER A 144 -8.23 10.29 -27.79
CA SER A 144 -8.86 11.43 -27.13
C SER A 144 -9.56 11.07 -25.83
N TRP A 145 -9.68 12.07 -24.96
CA TRP A 145 -10.61 12.02 -23.84
C TRP A 145 -12.06 11.99 -24.36
N SER A 146 -12.96 11.40 -23.59
CA SER A 146 -14.40 11.50 -23.85
C SER A 146 -14.90 12.92 -23.55
N ASN A 147 -14.32 13.56 -22.53
CA ASN A 147 -14.60 14.93 -22.13
C ASN A 147 -13.32 15.79 -22.26
N LEU A 148 -13.45 16.97 -22.86
CA LEU A 148 -12.33 17.90 -22.97
C LEU A 148 -11.77 18.27 -21.58
N GLY A 149 -10.44 18.27 -21.48
CA GLY A 149 -9.71 18.52 -20.25
C GLY A 149 -9.62 17.32 -19.31
N GLY A 150 -9.95 16.11 -19.77
CA GLY A 150 -9.74 14.86 -19.03
C GLY A 150 -11.03 14.18 -18.59
N ASP A 151 -10.99 12.85 -18.57
CA ASP A 151 -12.03 12.01 -17.97
C ASP A 151 -11.66 11.71 -16.51
N PHE A 152 -12.46 12.20 -15.57
CA PHE A 152 -12.21 12.03 -14.14
C PHE A 152 -13.51 11.90 -13.34
N ASN A 153 -13.43 11.25 -12.18
CA ASN A 153 -14.54 11.18 -11.24
C ASN A 153 -14.75 12.55 -10.58
N PRO A 154 -15.96 13.14 -10.63
CA PRO A 154 -16.24 14.46 -10.05
C PRO A 154 -16.09 14.50 -8.53
N THR A 155 -16.24 13.38 -7.83
CA THR A 155 -15.95 13.27 -6.40
C THR A 155 -14.44 13.27 -6.18
N SER A 156 -13.95 14.25 -5.41
CA SER A 156 -12.52 14.35 -5.10
C SER A 156 -12.11 13.31 -4.05
N SER A 157 -10.95 12.69 -4.25
CA SER A 157 -10.31 11.82 -3.27
C SER A 157 -9.80 12.61 -2.07
N ALA A 158 -9.23 13.78 -2.31
CA ALA A 158 -8.83 14.70 -1.27
C ALA A 158 -8.87 16.14 -1.76
N THR A 159 -8.96 17.08 -0.82
CA THR A 159 -8.88 18.51 -1.06
C THR A 159 -7.90 19.12 -0.08
N GLN A 160 -6.97 19.96 -0.56
CA GLN A 160 -6.01 20.67 0.27
C GLN A 160 -6.05 22.17 0.01
N SER A 161 -6.03 22.96 1.08
CA SER A 161 -5.94 24.42 0.99
C SER A 161 -4.49 24.84 0.72
N VAL A 162 -4.19 25.29 -0.49
CA VAL A 162 -2.82 25.61 -0.93
C VAL A 162 -2.59 27.12 -0.92
N GLY A 163 -1.65 27.57 -0.09
CA GLY A 163 -1.23 28.96 0.03
C GLY A 163 -0.38 29.46 -1.15
N SER A 164 0.43 30.50 -0.91
CA SER A 164 1.29 31.13 -1.93
C SER A 164 2.78 31.05 -1.64
N SER A 165 3.18 30.40 -0.54
CA SER A 165 4.58 30.31 -0.12
C SER A 165 5.35 29.32 -0.98
N THR A 166 6.16 29.82 -1.91
CA THR A 166 7.07 29.00 -2.70
C THR A 166 8.01 28.19 -1.79
N GLY A 167 8.22 26.92 -2.13
CA GLY A 167 8.99 25.94 -1.35
C GLY A 167 8.17 25.20 -0.29
N ALA A 168 6.89 25.54 -0.10
CA ALA A 168 6.05 24.81 0.83
C ALA A 168 5.81 23.37 0.38
N ASN A 169 6.02 22.40 1.28
CA ASN A 169 5.58 21.02 1.10
C ASN A 169 4.08 20.95 1.38
N VAL A 170 3.28 20.73 0.34
CA VAL A 170 1.83 20.61 0.41
C VAL A 170 1.48 19.13 0.55
N VAL A 171 0.69 18.81 1.57
CA VAL A 171 0.28 17.44 1.87
C VAL A 171 -1.22 17.31 1.70
N TRP A 172 -1.65 16.40 0.84
CA TRP A 172 -3.01 15.87 0.88
C TRP A 172 -3.00 14.69 1.84
N GLY A 173 -3.57 14.91 3.03
CA GLY A 173 -3.66 13.89 4.07
C GLY A 173 -4.61 12.76 3.70
N SER A 174 -4.47 11.63 4.39
CA SER A 174 -5.25 10.43 4.10
C SER A 174 -6.75 10.65 4.29
N THR A 175 -7.51 10.13 3.34
CA THR A 175 -8.97 10.10 3.34
C THR A 175 -9.44 8.68 2.99
N PRO A 176 -10.68 8.29 3.33
CA PRO A 176 -11.23 7.00 2.91
C PRO A 176 -11.23 6.81 1.39
N GLN A 177 -11.44 7.89 0.62
CA GLN A 177 -11.44 7.83 -0.83
C GLN A 177 -10.03 7.64 -1.40
N LEU A 178 -9.00 8.33 -0.88
CA LEU A 178 -7.61 8.08 -1.29
C LEU A 178 -7.18 6.64 -1.01
N VAL A 179 -7.55 6.10 0.16
CA VAL A 179 -7.31 4.70 0.51
C VAL A 179 -8.02 3.76 -0.47
N THR A 180 -9.27 4.06 -0.82
CA THR A 180 -10.05 3.26 -1.79
C THR A 180 -9.43 3.29 -3.18
N ASP A 181 -9.00 4.46 -3.66
CA ASP A 181 -8.34 4.59 -4.96
C ASP A 181 -7.08 3.75 -5.03
N VAL A 182 -6.18 3.89 -4.04
CA VAL A 182 -4.90 3.16 -4.00
C VAL A 182 -5.11 1.66 -3.78
N GLN A 183 -6.09 1.26 -2.97
CA GLN A 183 -6.47 -0.16 -2.84
C GLN A 183 -6.94 -0.73 -4.19
N SER A 184 -7.82 -0.02 -4.89
CA SER A 184 -8.29 -0.42 -6.23
C SER A 184 -7.14 -0.54 -7.23
N TRP A 185 -6.16 0.36 -7.18
CA TRP A 185 -4.98 0.31 -8.02
C TRP A 185 -4.01 -0.81 -7.68
N LEU A 186 -3.92 -1.19 -6.40
CA LEU A 186 -3.17 -2.37 -5.99
C LEU A 186 -3.86 -3.66 -6.47
N ASP A 187 -5.18 -3.75 -6.27
CA ASP A 187 -5.97 -4.94 -6.59
C ASP A 187 -6.14 -5.14 -8.11
N THR A 188 -6.24 -4.05 -8.87
CA THR A 188 -6.39 -4.07 -10.34
C THR A 188 -5.48 -3.02 -10.98
N PRO A 189 -4.17 -3.30 -11.13
CA PRO A 189 -3.18 -2.32 -11.60
C PRO A 189 -3.46 -1.73 -12.99
N SER A 190 -4.17 -2.47 -13.86
CA SER A 190 -4.57 -1.99 -15.19
C SER A 190 -5.58 -0.84 -15.18
N THR A 191 -6.18 -0.53 -14.03
CA THR A 191 -7.11 0.60 -13.84
C THR A 191 -6.46 1.82 -13.18
N ASN A 192 -5.16 1.74 -12.87
CA ASN A 192 -4.43 2.83 -12.24
C ASN A 192 -4.03 3.90 -13.27
N PHE A 193 -4.85 4.95 -13.38
CA PHE A 193 -4.58 6.12 -14.21
C PHE A 193 -4.18 7.35 -13.39
N GLY A 194 -4.02 7.19 -12.07
CA GLY A 194 -3.63 8.26 -11.17
C GLY A 194 -4.74 9.29 -10.91
N TRP A 195 -4.32 10.50 -10.54
CA TRP A 195 -5.21 11.62 -10.22
C TRP A 195 -5.01 12.81 -11.16
N ILE A 196 -6.10 13.56 -11.36
CA ILE A 196 -6.07 14.91 -11.91
C ILE A 196 -6.14 15.95 -10.78
N LEU A 197 -5.20 16.90 -10.80
CA LEU A 197 -5.13 18.04 -9.90
C LEU A 197 -5.93 19.20 -10.45
N ARG A 198 -6.84 19.74 -9.64
CA ARG A 198 -7.69 20.87 -10.04
C ARG A 198 -7.72 21.94 -8.95
N ALA A 199 -7.69 23.20 -9.37
CA ALA A 199 -8.02 24.35 -8.53
C ALA A 199 -9.26 25.05 -9.13
N PRO A 200 -9.92 26.00 -8.44
CA PRO A 200 -11.18 26.59 -8.93
C PRO A 200 -11.06 27.11 -10.37
N GLU A 201 -12.01 26.70 -11.21
CA GLU A 201 -12.04 26.99 -12.66
C GLU A 201 -13.12 28.02 -13.03
N SER A 202 -13.87 28.55 -12.05
CA SER A 202 -15.14 29.26 -12.31
C SER A 202 -15.11 30.79 -12.17
N ALA A 203 -14.01 31.40 -11.71
CA ALA A 203 -13.65 32.80 -11.98
C ALA A 203 -12.43 33.24 -11.16
N GLY A 204 -11.52 34.00 -11.80
CA GLY A 204 -10.37 34.61 -11.16
C GLY A 204 -9.12 33.73 -11.17
N THR A 205 -7.98 34.34 -10.87
CA THR A 205 -6.70 33.62 -10.84
C THR A 205 -6.71 32.59 -9.70
N SER A 206 -6.39 31.34 -10.03
CA SER A 206 -6.34 30.22 -9.09
C SER A 206 -5.09 29.35 -9.25
N ALA A 207 -4.23 29.67 -10.22
CA ALA A 207 -3.11 28.82 -10.60
C ALA A 207 -2.13 28.53 -9.45
N LYS A 208 -1.84 27.24 -9.30
CA LYS A 208 -0.74 26.70 -8.50
C LYS A 208 0.19 25.93 -9.42
N LYS A 209 1.50 26.11 -9.23
CA LYS A 209 2.54 25.33 -9.89
C LYS A 209 3.25 24.47 -8.85
N PHE A 210 3.20 23.17 -9.01
CA PHE A 210 3.95 22.20 -8.22
C PHE A 210 5.17 21.71 -8.99
N ALA A 211 6.20 21.20 -8.32
CA ALA A 211 7.30 20.51 -8.98
C ALA A 211 6.80 19.20 -9.62
N SER A 212 7.28 18.90 -10.83
CA SER A 212 7.09 17.60 -11.51
C SER A 212 8.17 16.61 -11.09
N ARG A 213 8.11 15.39 -11.62
CA ARG A 213 9.15 14.37 -11.45
C ARG A 213 10.49 14.75 -12.10
N GLU A 214 10.51 15.60 -13.12
CA GLU A 214 11.73 16.23 -13.68
C GLU A 214 12.19 17.46 -12.89
N GLY A 215 11.38 17.90 -11.92
CA GLY A 215 11.69 19.01 -11.04
C GLY A 215 12.71 18.65 -9.96
N PHE A 216 13.24 19.67 -9.28
CA PHE A 216 14.21 19.49 -8.19
C PHE A 216 13.60 18.85 -6.93
N TYR A 217 12.27 18.93 -6.77
CA TYR A 217 11.53 18.40 -5.63
C TYR A 217 10.37 17.51 -6.11
N PRO A 218 10.66 16.31 -6.62
CA PRO A 218 9.66 15.46 -7.27
C PRO A 218 8.52 15.07 -6.31
N PRO A 219 7.29 14.88 -6.82
CA PRO A 219 6.17 14.38 -6.02
C PRO A 219 6.45 13.02 -5.37
N ALA A 220 5.90 12.81 -4.18
CA ALA A 220 6.02 11.56 -3.44
C ALA A 220 4.69 11.13 -2.84
N LEU A 221 4.36 9.84 -2.96
CA LEU A 221 3.18 9.22 -2.36
C LEU A 221 3.63 8.29 -1.24
N THR A 222 3.26 8.64 -0.01
CA THR A 222 3.47 7.79 1.17
C THR A 222 2.24 6.92 1.39
N ILE A 223 2.43 5.62 1.55
CA ILE A 223 1.36 4.64 1.68
C ILE A 223 1.63 3.77 2.90
N ASP A 224 0.69 3.77 3.83
CA ASP A 224 0.67 2.89 5.00
C ASP A 224 -0.24 1.71 4.70
N TYR A 225 0.23 0.49 4.92
CA TYR A 225 -0.53 -0.73 4.61
C TYR A 225 -0.26 -1.83 5.63
N LEU A 226 -1.24 -2.69 5.79
CA LEU A 226 -1.04 -4.00 6.40
C LEU A 226 -0.68 -4.95 5.28
N LEU A 227 0.34 -5.77 5.51
CA LEU A 227 0.57 -6.90 4.62
C LEU A 227 -0.72 -7.73 4.50
N PRO A 228 -0.93 -8.42 3.36
CA PRO A 228 -2.07 -9.31 3.19
C PRO A 228 -2.13 -10.20 4.43
N VAL A 229 -3.32 -10.48 4.97
CA VAL A 229 -3.46 -11.34 6.15
C VAL A 229 -2.62 -12.58 5.86
N GLY A 230 -1.47 -12.68 6.54
CA GLY A 230 -0.45 -13.60 6.13
C GLY A 230 -0.89 -15.02 6.46
N ALA A 231 0.10 -15.91 6.52
CA ALA A 231 -0.12 -17.08 7.33
C ALA A 231 -0.47 -16.65 8.77
N SER A 232 -1.28 -17.41 9.48
CA SER A 232 -1.60 -17.16 10.89
C SER A 232 -1.45 -18.43 11.69
N LEU A 233 -1.11 -18.32 12.97
CA LEU A 233 -1.03 -19.41 13.93
C LEU A 233 -2.01 -19.19 15.07
N SER A 234 -2.73 -20.25 15.43
CA SER A 234 -3.72 -20.25 16.50
C SER A 234 -3.76 -21.58 17.26
N ILE A 235 -4.41 -21.57 18.43
CA ILE A 235 -4.74 -22.76 19.20
C ILE A 235 -6.25 -22.83 19.44
N ALA A 236 -6.81 -24.05 19.42
CA ALA A 236 -8.25 -24.26 19.55
C ALA A 236 -8.76 -24.30 21.02
N ALA A 237 -7.86 -24.38 21.99
CA ALA A 237 -8.19 -24.48 23.41
C ALA A 237 -7.04 -23.98 24.29
N THR A 238 -7.33 -23.73 25.57
CA THR A 238 -6.31 -23.45 26.59
C THR A 238 -5.32 -24.61 26.67
N ALA A 239 -4.03 -24.31 26.67
CA ALA A 239 -3.00 -25.31 26.86
C ALA A 239 -2.96 -25.71 28.34
N THR A 240 -3.30 -26.97 28.65
CA THR A 240 -3.34 -27.49 30.02
C THR A 240 -2.48 -28.73 30.11
N ILE A 241 -1.78 -28.90 31.24
CA ILE A 241 -0.99 -30.11 31.52
C ILE A 241 -1.83 -31.38 31.33
N GLY A 242 -1.27 -32.36 30.61
CA GLY A 242 -1.92 -33.64 30.34
C GLY A 242 -2.96 -33.63 29.22
N ASN A 243 -3.36 -32.46 28.72
CA ASN A 243 -4.29 -32.33 27.61
C ASN A 243 -3.54 -32.04 26.30
N PRO A 244 -3.89 -32.71 25.19
CA PRO A 244 -3.28 -32.39 23.90
C PRO A 244 -3.63 -30.98 23.45
N LEU A 245 -2.66 -30.30 22.84
CA LEU A 245 -2.80 -28.95 22.28
C LEU A 245 -2.77 -29.05 20.75
N THR A 246 -3.77 -28.50 20.08
CA THR A 246 -3.75 -28.38 18.62
C THR A 246 -3.30 -26.99 18.21
N VAL A 247 -2.23 -26.94 17.43
CA VAL A 247 -1.71 -25.73 16.78
C VAL A 247 -2.17 -25.78 15.32
N SER A 248 -2.83 -24.73 14.88
CA SER A 248 -3.36 -24.60 13.52
C SER A 248 -2.71 -23.41 12.83
N LEU A 249 -2.29 -23.64 11.58
CA LEU A 249 -1.83 -22.65 10.64
C LEU A 249 -2.87 -22.48 9.52
N GLN A 250 -3.14 -21.25 9.13
CA GLN A 250 -3.91 -20.92 7.93
C GLN A 250 -3.10 -19.96 7.07
N SER A 251 -2.98 -20.19 5.77
CA SER A 251 -2.22 -19.35 4.83
C SER A 251 -2.95 -19.16 3.50
N PRO A 252 -2.73 -18.04 2.80
CA PRO A 252 -3.19 -17.91 1.41
C PRO A 252 -2.55 -18.92 0.44
N ALA A 253 -1.38 -19.45 0.76
CA ALA A 253 -0.66 -20.40 -0.09
C ALA A 253 -1.14 -21.83 0.15
N ALA A 254 -1.83 -22.39 -0.84
CA ALA A 254 -2.31 -23.78 -0.85
C ALA A 254 -1.24 -24.76 -1.36
N ASN A 255 -1.22 -25.99 -0.82
CA ASN A 255 -0.26 -27.04 -1.17
C ASN A 255 1.21 -26.59 -1.08
N ALA A 256 1.50 -25.70 -0.13
CA ALA A 256 2.76 -24.99 -0.03
C ALA A 256 3.60 -25.50 1.13
N PRO A 257 4.94 -25.65 0.97
CA PRO A 257 5.82 -25.96 2.07
C PRO A 257 5.68 -24.93 3.21
N CYS A 258 5.56 -25.41 4.44
CA CYS A 258 5.46 -24.56 5.63
C CYS A 258 6.52 -24.93 6.65
N PHE A 259 7.12 -23.91 7.26
CA PHE A 259 7.99 -24.01 8.43
C PHE A 259 7.17 -23.55 9.63
N VAL A 260 7.13 -24.34 10.70
CA VAL A 260 6.47 -23.97 11.96
C VAL A 260 7.36 -24.41 13.10
N PHE A 261 7.76 -23.44 13.93
CA PHE A 261 8.72 -23.63 15.01
C PHE A 261 8.12 -23.18 16.33
N ALA A 262 8.58 -23.78 17.43
CA ALA A 262 8.26 -23.35 18.78
C ALA A 262 9.51 -23.28 19.66
N HIS A 263 9.59 -22.27 20.54
CA HIS A 263 10.69 -22.10 21.50
C HIS A 263 10.21 -21.40 22.77
N THR A 264 10.92 -21.55 23.88
CA THR A 264 10.68 -20.80 25.13
C THR A 264 11.38 -19.43 25.17
N GLN A 265 12.05 -19.03 24.09
CA GLN A 265 12.87 -17.82 24.00
C GLN A 265 12.61 -17.14 22.66
N THR A 266 12.45 -15.83 22.71
CA THR A 266 12.34 -14.98 21.53
C THR A 266 13.68 -14.36 21.19
N ALA A 267 13.88 -14.06 19.91
CA ALA A 267 14.98 -13.25 19.40
C ALA A 267 14.44 -12.37 18.26
N ASN A 268 15.31 -11.62 17.58
CA ASN A 268 14.96 -10.96 16.32
C ASN A 268 16.05 -11.30 15.29
N LEU A 269 16.12 -12.59 14.95
CA LEU A 269 17.21 -13.13 14.14
C LEU A 269 16.95 -12.82 12.66
N LEU A 270 17.86 -12.08 12.04
CA LEU A 270 17.82 -11.84 10.59
C LEU A 270 18.00 -13.17 9.84
N LEU A 271 17.02 -13.53 9.02
CA LEU A 271 17.07 -14.71 8.15
C LEU A 271 17.64 -14.38 6.77
N GLY A 272 17.55 -13.11 6.36
CA GLY A 272 18.08 -12.61 5.09
C GLY A 272 17.04 -11.81 4.30
N THR A 273 17.41 -11.42 3.08
CA THR A 273 16.57 -10.63 2.18
C THR A 273 16.32 -11.42 0.91
N ILE A 274 15.05 -11.54 0.51
CA ILE A 274 14.66 -12.08 -0.78
C ILE A 274 13.83 -11.03 -1.48
N GLY A 275 14.30 -10.59 -2.65
CA GLY A 275 13.65 -9.49 -3.32
C GLY A 275 13.85 -8.18 -2.57
N THR A 276 12.75 -7.48 -2.32
CA THR A 276 12.72 -6.27 -1.49
C THR A 276 12.40 -6.56 -0.02
N THR A 277 12.00 -7.78 0.32
CA THR A 277 11.59 -8.15 1.68
C THR A 277 12.74 -8.77 2.47
N THR A 278 12.99 -8.21 3.66
CA THR A 278 13.90 -8.75 4.66
C THR A 278 13.12 -9.52 5.71
N TYR A 279 13.51 -10.77 5.96
CA TYR A 279 12.84 -11.68 6.88
C TYR A 279 13.59 -11.78 8.20
N TYR A 280 12.83 -11.79 9.29
CA TYR A 280 13.34 -12.01 10.64
C TYR A 280 12.57 -13.13 11.32
N SER A 281 13.25 -13.94 12.11
CA SER A 281 12.62 -14.88 13.05
C SER A 281 12.49 -14.20 14.41
N HIS A 282 11.30 -14.30 15.00
CA HIS A 282 11.04 -13.87 16.36
C HIS A 282 11.51 -14.89 17.41
N LEU A 283 12.00 -16.04 16.97
CA LEU A 283 12.50 -17.11 17.84
C LEU A 283 14.02 -17.11 17.87
N ALA A 284 14.57 -17.53 19.01
CA ALA A 284 15.97 -17.88 19.09
C ALA A 284 16.21 -19.22 18.35
N LEU A 285 16.33 -19.19 17.02
CA LEU A 285 16.60 -20.40 16.24
C LEU A 285 17.95 -21.01 16.66
N GLY A 286 17.92 -22.27 17.05
CA GLY A 286 19.07 -22.99 17.59
C GLY A 286 18.69 -24.44 17.93
N PRO A 287 19.61 -25.23 18.52
CA PRO A 287 19.38 -26.67 18.76
C PRO A 287 18.24 -26.98 19.73
N SER A 288 17.73 -25.98 20.45
CA SER A 288 16.61 -26.10 21.39
C SER A 288 15.25 -25.77 20.76
N VAL A 289 15.21 -25.38 19.48
CA VAL A 289 13.94 -25.12 18.79
C VAL A 289 13.20 -26.42 18.53
N LEU A 290 11.90 -26.41 18.78
CA LEU A 290 11.02 -27.51 18.43
C LEU A 290 10.47 -27.28 17.02
N SER A 291 10.91 -28.10 16.06
CA SER A 291 10.40 -28.10 14.69
C SER A 291 9.06 -28.84 14.60
N LEU A 292 7.96 -28.10 14.56
CA LEU A 292 6.63 -28.69 14.33
C LEU A 292 6.46 -29.05 12.84
N ALA A 293 6.93 -28.17 11.96
CA ALA A 293 7.07 -28.40 10.52
C ALA A 293 8.39 -27.77 10.02
N ASP A 294 9.16 -28.52 9.24
CA ASP A 294 10.42 -28.12 8.63
C ASP A 294 10.65 -28.98 7.36
N PRO A 295 10.27 -28.48 6.16
CA PRO A 295 10.39 -29.20 4.89
C PRO A 295 11.82 -29.64 4.57
N THR A 296 12.83 -28.95 5.10
CA THR A 296 14.24 -29.22 4.84
C THR A 296 14.92 -29.99 5.96
N ASN A 297 14.24 -30.17 7.09
CA ASN A 297 14.77 -30.72 8.34
C ASN A 297 16.07 -30.03 8.80
N THR A 298 16.20 -28.73 8.51
CA THR A 298 17.40 -27.95 8.83
C THR A 298 17.54 -27.70 10.34
N TYR A 299 16.42 -27.48 11.03
CA TYR A 299 16.38 -27.18 12.46
C TYR A 299 15.90 -28.38 13.30
N GLY A 300 15.39 -29.43 12.65
CA GLY A 300 14.99 -30.68 13.27
C GLY A 300 14.01 -31.45 12.39
N PRO A 301 13.76 -32.74 12.67
CA PRO A 301 12.76 -33.50 11.94
C PRO A 301 11.36 -32.91 12.17
N SER A 302 10.59 -32.78 11.08
CA SER A 302 9.18 -32.39 11.18
C SER A 302 8.36 -33.39 12.00
N LEU A 303 7.46 -32.89 12.86
CA LEU A 303 6.54 -33.75 13.61
C LEU A 303 5.28 -34.14 12.81
N THR A 304 4.94 -33.38 11.78
CA THR A 304 3.87 -33.69 10.81
C THR A 304 4.30 -33.28 9.40
N THR A 305 3.53 -33.63 8.38
CA THR A 305 3.81 -33.22 6.99
C THR A 305 3.90 -31.69 6.90
N PRO A 306 5.04 -31.12 6.46
CA PRO A 306 5.28 -29.68 6.50
C PRO A 306 4.78 -29.00 5.21
N VAL A 307 3.51 -29.26 4.85
CA VAL A 307 2.87 -28.72 3.64
C VAL A 307 1.42 -28.34 3.98
N THR A 308 0.98 -27.15 3.59
CA THR A 308 -0.44 -26.75 3.69
C THR A 308 -1.32 -27.57 2.76
N ASP A 309 -2.60 -27.72 3.09
CA ASP A 309 -3.53 -28.43 2.23
C ASP A 309 -4.05 -27.55 1.07
N ALA A 310 -5.03 -28.05 0.33
CA ALA A 310 -5.62 -27.34 -0.81
C ALA A 310 -6.35 -26.04 -0.43
N ASN A 311 -6.70 -25.86 0.84
CA ASN A 311 -7.31 -24.64 1.37
C ASN A 311 -6.28 -23.72 2.04
N GLY A 312 -5.00 -24.12 2.08
CA GLY A 312 -3.95 -23.37 2.76
C GLY A 312 -3.90 -23.64 4.28
N ASP A 313 -4.59 -24.68 4.74
CA ASP A 313 -4.62 -25.05 6.16
C ASP A 313 -3.52 -26.06 6.50
N TRP A 314 -3.02 -25.99 7.72
CA TRP A 314 -2.10 -26.98 8.29
C TRP A 314 -2.35 -27.09 9.80
N SER A 315 -2.20 -28.27 10.38
CA SER A 315 -2.34 -28.41 11.83
C SER A 315 -1.54 -29.57 12.38
N ILE A 316 -1.23 -29.47 13.67
CA ILE A 316 -0.63 -30.54 14.46
C ILE A 316 -1.23 -30.57 15.86
N THR A 317 -1.49 -31.78 16.36
CA THR A 317 -1.80 -32.00 17.77
C THR A 317 -0.54 -32.46 18.50
N VAL A 318 -0.09 -31.65 19.45
CA VAL A 318 1.08 -31.92 20.29
C VAL A 318 0.62 -32.36 21.67
N ALA A 319 1.20 -33.43 22.21
CA ALA A 319 0.93 -33.85 23.57
C ALA A 319 1.57 -32.87 24.57
N VAL A 320 0.78 -32.34 25.52
CA VAL A 320 1.33 -31.64 26.69
C VAL A 320 1.52 -32.70 27.79
N PRO A 321 2.77 -33.03 28.18
CA PRO A 321 3.01 -34.08 29.17
C PRO A 321 2.30 -33.78 30.49
N ASN A 322 1.81 -34.82 31.17
CA ASN A 322 1.28 -34.69 32.52
C ASN A 322 2.42 -34.55 33.55
N ASN A 323 3.18 -33.46 33.47
CA ASN A 323 4.32 -33.17 34.32
C ASN A 323 4.22 -31.72 34.85
N PRO A 324 4.11 -31.52 36.18
CA PRO A 324 3.99 -30.20 36.80
C PRO A 324 5.11 -29.21 36.45
N ALA A 325 6.28 -29.68 36.01
CA ALA A 325 7.39 -28.82 35.58
C ALA A 325 7.05 -27.94 34.37
N PHE A 326 6.03 -28.30 33.59
CA PHE A 326 5.56 -27.50 32.47
C PHE A 326 4.59 -26.38 32.89
N GLN A 327 4.10 -26.36 34.13
CA GLN A 327 3.09 -25.38 34.55
C GLN A 327 3.67 -23.97 34.53
N GLY A 328 2.97 -23.04 33.88
CA GLY A 328 3.40 -21.66 33.71
C GLY A 328 4.51 -21.46 32.68
N VAL A 329 5.04 -22.53 32.06
CA VAL A 329 6.03 -22.41 30.98
C VAL A 329 5.35 -21.79 29.76
N THR A 330 6.00 -20.76 29.20
CA THR A 330 5.52 -20.07 28.00
C THR A 330 6.34 -20.49 26.79
N TYR A 331 5.64 -20.92 25.75
CA TYR A 331 6.18 -21.21 24.43
C TYR A 331 5.72 -20.15 23.45
N TYR A 332 6.62 -19.75 22.57
CA TYR A 332 6.38 -18.86 21.44
C TYR A 332 6.50 -19.69 20.18
N SER A 333 5.53 -19.57 19.28
CA SER A 333 5.52 -20.27 18.01
C SER A 333 5.38 -19.29 16.86
N GLU A 334 6.08 -19.55 15.77
CA GLU A 334 5.97 -18.79 14.52
C GLU A 334 6.05 -19.74 13.34
N GLY A 335 5.59 -19.28 12.18
CA GLY A 335 5.69 -20.04 10.96
C GLY A 335 5.93 -19.17 9.73
N PHE A 336 6.38 -19.83 8.67
CA PHE A 336 6.65 -19.27 7.36
C PHE A 336 6.08 -20.22 6.31
N VAL A 337 5.23 -19.75 5.41
CA VAL A 337 4.68 -20.56 4.31
C VAL A 337 5.22 -20.06 2.99
N GLN A 338 5.85 -20.94 2.22
CA GLN A 338 6.50 -20.57 0.98
C GLN A 338 5.48 -20.27 -0.12
N ASP A 339 5.58 -19.09 -0.72
CA ASP A 339 4.74 -18.67 -1.83
C ASP A 339 5.60 -18.03 -2.94
N PRO A 340 5.93 -18.79 -4.00
CA PRO A 340 6.70 -18.29 -5.12
C PRO A 340 6.03 -17.13 -5.88
N SER A 341 4.71 -16.94 -5.74
CA SER A 341 3.99 -15.85 -6.41
C SER A 341 4.34 -14.47 -5.84
N LEU A 342 4.98 -14.43 -4.66
CA LEU A 342 5.46 -13.19 -4.03
C LEU A 342 6.74 -12.64 -4.69
N LEU A 343 7.42 -13.40 -5.56
CA LEU A 343 8.61 -12.93 -6.25
C LEU A 343 8.26 -11.83 -7.28
N PRO A 344 9.07 -10.75 -7.42
CA PRO A 344 10.38 -10.55 -6.80
C PRO A 344 10.31 -9.79 -5.48
N THR A 345 9.13 -9.58 -4.89
CA THR A 345 8.99 -8.77 -3.66
C THR A 345 9.35 -9.56 -2.40
N GLY A 346 9.05 -10.85 -2.36
CA GLY A 346 9.37 -11.77 -1.26
C GLY A 346 9.21 -13.25 -1.66
N LEU A 347 9.21 -14.16 -0.68
CA LEU A 347 9.05 -15.60 -0.89
C LEU A 347 8.18 -16.31 0.15
N PHE A 348 7.95 -15.71 1.32
CA PHE A 348 7.22 -16.36 2.41
C PHE A 348 6.11 -15.47 2.97
N TRP A 349 4.99 -16.11 3.33
CA TRP A 349 4.02 -15.61 4.28
C TRP A 349 4.51 -15.91 5.71
N GLN A 350 4.90 -14.90 6.46
CA GLN A 350 5.26 -15.06 7.88
C GLN A 350 4.01 -14.93 8.76
N THR A 351 3.91 -15.77 9.80
CA THR A 351 2.78 -15.76 10.74
C THR A 351 2.92 -14.73 11.85
N ASN A 352 1.84 -14.52 12.60
CA ASN A 352 1.94 -13.93 13.94
C ASN A 352 2.83 -14.79 14.86
N LEU A 353 3.43 -14.15 15.86
CA LEU A 353 4.04 -14.85 16.99
C LEU A 353 2.93 -15.32 17.94
N LEU A 354 2.68 -16.62 17.97
CA LEU A 354 1.71 -17.25 18.85
C LEU A 354 2.35 -17.51 20.22
N THR A 355 1.80 -16.91 21.27
CA THR A 355 2.26 -17.10 22.65
C THR A 355 1.32 -18.04 23.39
N VAL A 356 1.85 -19.12 23.96
CA VAL A 356 1.09 -20.14 24.68
C VAL A 356 1.72 -20.40 26.04
N THR A 357 0.99 -20.11 27.12
CA THR A 357 1.39 -20.46 28.48
C THR A 357 0.64 -21.71 28.92
N ILE A 358 1.37 -22.75 29.32
CA ILE A 358 0.79 -24.00 29.82
C ILE A 358 0.18 -23.76 31.21
N GLN A 359 -1.10 -24.12 31.39
CA GLN A 359 -1.84 -24.02 32.65
C GLN A 359 -1.87 -25.31 33.46
#